data_AF-A0A9E3CN94-F1
#
_entry.id   AF-A0A9E3CN94-F1
#
_cell.length_a   1.000
_cell.length_b   1.000
_cell.length_c   1.000
_cell.angle_alpha   90.00
_cell.angle_beta   90.00
_cell.angle_gamma   90.00
#
_symmetry.space_group_name_H-M   'P 1'
#
loop_
_entity.id
_entity.type
_entity.pdbx_description
1 polymer ?
#
loop_
_entity_poly.entity_id
_entity_poly.type
_entity_poly.pdbx_seq_one_letter_code
_entity_poly.pdbx_strand_id
1 'polypeptide(L)' 'HTGEVEVRGADIAGIGVHIGARIAGLAAAGEILTSGGIPVLVAGSATTFTDHGIHELKGLPGVWQVWAVDD' A
#
# COMPACT_ATOMS: atom_id res chain seq x y z
N HIS A 1 2.62 -1.90 0.24
CA HIS A 1 1.69 -2.69 -0.60
C HIS A 1 2.30 -4.05 -0.86
N THR A 2 1.49 -5.06 -1.16
CA THR A 2 1.94 -6.36 -1.66
C THR A 2 1.15 -6.75 -2.90
N GLY A 3 1.83 -7.31 -3.89
CA GLY A 3 1.27 -7.64 -5.18
C GLY A 3 2.34 -8.24 -6.09
N GLU A 4 1.91 -8.74 -7.24
CA GLU A 4 2.81 -9.32 -8.24
C GLU A 4 3.74 -8.27 -8.85
N VAL A 5 5.01 -8.66 -9.02
CA VAL A 5 6.05 -7.86 -9.66
C VAL A 5 6.92 -8.75 -10.53
N GLU A 6 7.48 -8.17 -11.58
CA GLU A 6 8.52 -8.77 -12.40
C GLU A 6 9.89 -8.27 -11.96
N VAL A 7 10.86 -9.17 -11.78
CA VAL A 7 12.25 -8.80 -11.52
C VAL A 7 12.96 -8.50 -12.84
N ARG A 8 13.60 -7.33 -12.93
CA ARG A 8 14.31 -6.84 -14.11
C ARG A 8 15.75 -6.49 -13.75
N GLY A 9 16.60 -7.51 -13.65
CA GLY A 9 17.98 -7.35 -13.22
C GLY A 9 18.06 -6.88 -11.76
N ALA A 10 18.52 -5.65 -11.55
CA ALA A 10 18.61 -5.02 -10.23
C ALA A 10 17.38 -4.18 -9.84
N ASP A 11 16.32 -4.22 -10.66
CA ASP A 11 15.09 -3.44 -10.46
C ASP A 11 13.84 -4.35 -10.52
N ILE A 12 12.68 -3.78 -10.19
CA ILE A 12 11.37 -4.44 -10.28
C ILE A 12 10.38 -3.58 -11.07
N ALA A 13 9.44 -4.23 -11.75
CA ALA A 13 8.37 -3.56 -12.48
C ALA A 13 7.03 -4.27 -12.26
N GLY A 14 5.94 -3.58 -12.62
CA GLY A 14 4.59 -4.14 -12.57
C GLY A 14 3.62 -3.29 -11.77
N ILE A 15 2.36 -3.71 -11.80
CA ILE A 15 1.27 -2.92 -11.20
C ILE A 15 1.42 -2.78 -9.68
N GLY A 16 1.96 -3.79 -9.00
CA GLY A 16 2.24 -3.73 -7.56
C GLY A 16 3.22 -2.61 -7.19
N VAL A 17 4.26 -2.37 -8.01
CA VAL A 17 5.21 -1.27 -7.81
C VAL A 17 4.49 0.08 -7.91
N HIS A 18 3.65 0.24 -8.93
CA HIS A 18 2.89 1.48 -9.12
C HIS A 18 1.88 1.73 -8.00
N ILE A 19 1.14 0.71 -7.55
CA ILE A 19 0.21 0.85 -6.41
C ILE A 19 0.98 1.28 -5.16
N GLY A 20 2.10 0.62 -4.86
CA GLY A 20 2.97 0.99 -3.74
C GLY A 20 3.43 2.44 -3.81
N ALA A 21 3.90 2.87 -4.98
CA ALA A 21 4.35 4.25 -5.20
C ALA A 21 3.22 5.29 -5.04
N ARG A 22 1.99 4.97 -5.46
CA ARG A 22 0.84 5.88 -5.29
C ARG A 22 0.41 6.00 -3.84
N ILE A 23 0.37 4.89 -3.12
CA ILE A 23 0.06 4.90 -1.67
C ILE A 23 1.13 5.66 -0.90
N ALA A 24 2.42 5.43 -1.19
CA ALA A 24 3.52 6.17 -0.58
C ALA A 24 3.41 7.69 -0.83
N GLY A 25 2.90 8.10 -2.00
CA GLY A 25 2.66 9.51 -2.32
C GLY A 25 1.48 10.16 -1.58
N LEU A 26 0.62 9.39 -0.91
CA LEU A 26 -0.44 9.93 -0.06
C LEU A 26 0.05 10.24 1.36
N ALA A 27 1.15 9.63 1.78
CA ALA A 27 1.63 9.70 3.16
C ALA A 27 2.16 11.10 3.53
N ALA A 28 1.80 11.55 4.72
CA ALA A 28 2.44 12.68 5.37
C ALA A 28 3.86 12.32 5.85
N ALA A 29 4.62 13.33 6.29
CA ALA A 29 5.96 13.10 6.84
C ALA A 29 5.89 12.24 8.11
N GLY A 30 6.62 11.12 8.10
CA GLY A 30 6.63 10.16 9.22
C GLY A 30 5.48 9.16 9.22
N GLU A 31 4.51 9.30 8.31
CA GLU A 31 3.37 8.40 8.22
C GLU A 31 3.71 7.14 7.41
N ILE A 32 3.24 5.97 7.88
CA ILE A 32 3.39 4.69 7.20
C ILE A 32 2.03 4.22 6.72
N LEU A 33 1.85 4.16 5.39
CA LEU A 33 0.60 3.73 4.77
C LEU A 33 0.73 2.36 4.10
N THR A 34 -0.37 1.59 4.14
CA THR A 34 -0.47 0.28 3.51
C THR A 34 -1.72 0.14 2.66
N SER A 35 -1.68 -0.78 1.69
CA SER A 35 -2.85 -1.13 0.87
C SER A 35 -3.80 -2.05 1.61
N GLY A 36 -5.09 -2.02 1.27
CA GLY A 36 -6.17 -2.78 1.91
C GLY A 36 -5.93 -4.26 2.24
N GLY A 37 -5.13 -4.99 1.44
CA GLY A 37 -4.82 -6.40 1.70
C GLY A 37 -3.79 -6.66 2.81
N ILE A 38 -3.08 -5.64 3.31
CA ILE A 38 -2.00 -5.85 4.28
C ILE A 38 -2.53 -6.24 5.67
N PRO A 39 -3.52 -5.56 6.28
CA PRO A 39 -4.00 -5.92 7.62
C PRO A 39 -4.44 -7.38 7.74
N VAL A 40 -5.12 -7.93 6.72
CA VAL A 40 -5.54 -9.35 6.75
C VAL A 40 -4.37 -10.32 6.61
N LEU A 41 -3.34 -9.96 5.83
CA LEU A 41 -2.15 -10.82 5.64
C LEU A 41 -1.26 -10.91 6.88
N VAL A 42 -1.33 -9.91 7.76
CA VAL A 42 -0.55 -9.88 9.02
C VAL A 42 -1.44 -10.04 10.26
N ALA A 43 -2.67 -10.54 10.08
CA ALA A 43 -3.59 -10.79 11.18
C ALA A 43 -2.93 -11.68 12.24
N GLY A 44 -2.95 -11.23 13.50
CA GLY A 44 -2.29 -11.89 14.63
C GLY A 44 -0.86 -11.39 14.92
N SER A 45 -0.33 -10.45 14.13
CA SER A 45 0.85 -9.68 14.51
C SER A 45 0.53 -8.59 15.54
N ALA A 46 1.57 -7.97 16.10
CA ALA A 46 1.43 -6.83 17.00
C ALA A 46 1.16 -5.50 16.27
N THR A 47 1.22 -5.48 14.93
CA THR A 47 1.00 -4.26 14.14
C THR A 47 -0.49 -3.95 14.09
N THR A 48 -0.86 -2.75 14.51
CA THR A 48 -2.23 -2.24 14.42
C THR A 48 -2.35 -1.21 13.29
N PHE A 49 -3.60 -0.99 12.87
CA PHE A 49 -3.90 -0.17 11.72
C PHE A 49 -5.14 0.68 11.99
N THR A 50 -5.09 1.92 11.56
CA THR A 50 -6.22 2.83 11.54
C THR A 50 -6.65 3.15 10.11
N ASP A 51 -7.96 3.43 9.96
CA ASP A 51 -8.55 3.75 8.66
C ASP A 51 -8.00 5.10 8.15
N HIS A 52 -7.31 5.07 7.00
CA HIS A 52 -6.87 6.26 6.28
C HIS A 52 -7.83 6.62 5.12
N GLY A 53 -8.89 5.85 4.96
CA GLY A 53 -9.97 6.07 4.01
C GLY A 53 -9.75 5.42 2.64
N ILE A 54 -10.66 5.76 1.74
CA ILE A 54 -10.74 5.23 0.38
C ILE A 54 -10.20 6.28 -0.60
N HIS A 55 -9.28 5.86 -1.47
CA HIS A 55 -8.58 6.75 -2.41
C HIS A 55 -8.70 6.26 -3.85
N GLU A 56 -8.88 7.19 -4.78
CA GLU A 56 -8.61 6.93 -6.20
C GLU A 56 -7.12 7.08 -6.46
N LEU A 57 -6.49 6.03 -7.01
CA LEU A 57 -5.06 6.06 -7.29
C LEU A 57 -4.84 6.33 -8.78
N LYS A 58 -4.05 7.36 -9.10
CA LYS A 58 -3.80 7.79 -10.49
C LYS A 58 -3.38 6.62 -11.38
N GLY A 59 -4.18 6.35 -12.42
CA GLY A 59 -3.92 5.33 -13.44
C GLY A 59 -4.35 3.91 -13.05
N LEU A 60 -5.03 3.75 -11.91
CA LEU A 60 -5.60 2.49 -11.47
C LEU A 60 -7.14 2.56 -11.53
N PRO A 61 -7.82 1.47 -11.91
CA PRO A 61 -9.27 1.44 -11.89
C PRO A 61 -9.79 1.39 -10.45
N GLY A 62 -10.97 1.97 -10.25
CA GLY A 62 -11.72 1.89 -9.00
C GLY A 62 -11.09 2.66 -7.84
N VAL A 63 -11.54 2.30 -6.65
CA VAL A 63 -11.15 2.93 -5.39
C VAL A 63 -10.43 1.94 -4.49
N TRP A 64 -9.51 2.44 -3.68
CA TRP A 64 -8.58 1.62 -2.92
C TRP A 64 -8.63 2.02 -1.45
N GLN A 65 -8.91 1.04 -0.59
CA GLN A 65 -8.77 1.20 0.85
C GLN A 65 -7.29 1.37 1.21
N VAL A 66 -6.98 2.40 1.99
CA VAL A 66 -5.66 2.67 2.55
C VAL A 66 -5.74 2.64 4.07
N TRP A 67 -4.70 2.12 4.71
CA TRP A 67 -4.59 2.03 6.15
C TRP A 67 -3.31 2.72 6.61
N ALA A 68 -3.39 3.49 7.69
CA ALA A 68 -2.23 3.95 8.43
C ALA A 68 -1.79 2.86 9.41
N VAL A 69 -0.49 2.69 9.59
CA VAL A 69 0.07 1.87 10.67
C VAL A 69 0.10 2.71 11.92
N ASP A 70 -0.41 2.17 13.03
CA ASP A 70 -0.32 2.84 14.32
C ASP A 70 1.07 2.62 14.95
N ASP A 71 1.49 3.56 15.79
CA ASP A 71 2.74 3.50 16.57
C ASP A 71 2.73 2.39 17.65
#